data_AF-A0A497SFL1-F1
#
_entry.id   AF-A0A497SFL1-F1
#
_cell.length_a   1.000
_cell.length_b   1.000
_cell.length_c   1.000
_cell.angle_alpha   90.00
_cell.angle_beta   90.00
_cell.angle_gamma   90.00
#
_symmetry.space_group_name_H-M   'P 1'
#
loop_
_entity.id
_entity.type
_entity.pdbx_description
1 polymer ?
#
loop_
_entity_poly.entity_id
_entity_poly.type
_entity_poly.pdbx_seq_one_letter_code
_entity_poly.pdbx_strand_id
1 'polypeptide(L)'
;MSFKCRYLALFISIALVIFFLSCIVEHQYDANENITNFTDFNFTVNTTTSTIFEYKPITTTTKTTISYFSSIKVCDEAEYPSKKDICLKQVAILNKNPNVCGRIKGDNIKIDCIMTLAIIVGDKRVCDKIKDRKKRDSCYFNVATKSQREDVCKALGKIQDRDECYYRLAKDIKEGNICGKIRTSIMRDNCYFEIARIIKNGNICYEIMSTDIRSECFLELKNYTL
;
A
#
# COMPACT_ATOMS: atom_id res chain seq x y z
N MET A 1 -24.86 1.15 -31.19
CA MET A 1 -24.57 2.02 -32.35
C MET A 1 -23.92 1.14 -33.43
N SER A 2 -24.63 0.83 -34.50
CA SER A 2 -24.16 -0.10 -35.55
C SER A 2 -23.42 0.65 -36.65
N PHE A 3 -22.24 0.18 -37.07
CA PHE A 3 -21.57 0.67 -38.27
C PHE A 3 -21.44 -0.47 -39.28
N LYS A 4 -22.11 -0.32 -40.43
CA LYS A 4 -21.99 -1.20 -41.60
C LYS A 4 -20.87 -0.67 -42.50
N CYS A 5 -19.85 -1.48 -42.77
CA CYS A 5 -18.93 -1.23 -43.89
C CYS A 5 -19.62 -1.63 -45.19
N ARG A 6 -19.72 -0.70 -46.15
CA ARG A 6 -20.29 -0.93 -47.48
C ARG A 6 -19.15 -0.84 -48.50
N TYR A 7 -18.78 -1.98 -49.10
CA TYR A 7 -17.81 -2.03 -50.20
C TYR A 7 -18.47 -1.56 -51.50
N LEU A 8 -17.83 -0.60 -52.19
CA LEU A 8 -18.16 -0.29 -53.59
C LEU A 8 -17.08 -0.94 -54.47
N ALA A 9 -17.46 -2.01 -55.16
CA ALA A 9 -16.64 -2.68 -56.15
C ALA A 9 -16.62 -1.84 -57.43
N LEU A 10 -15.43 -1.45 -57.90
CA LEU A 10 -15.20 -1.03 -59.27
C LEU A 10 -14.28 -2.06 -59.93
N PHE A 11 -14.89 -2.84 -60.82
CA PHE A 11 -14.25 -3.67 -61.82
C PHE A 11 -13.43 -2.78 -62.76
N ILE A 12 -12.17 -3.12 -63.01
CA ILE A 12 -11.52 -3.17 -64.33
C ILE A 12 -10.21 -3.96 -64.19
N SER A 13 -10.29 -5.21 -64.63
CA SER A 13 -9.38 -5.90 -65.56
C SER A 13 -7.85 -5.80 -65.40
N ILE A 14 -7.29 -6.97 -65.05
CA ILE A 14 -6.00 -7.54 -65.47
C ILE A 14 -4.82 -7.42 -64.49
N ALA A 15 -4.72 -8.48 -63.69
CA ALA A 15 -3.51 -9.23 -63.33
C ALA A 15 -2.49 -8.63 -62.33
N LEU A 16 -2.34 -9.37 -61.22
CA LEU A 16 -1.19 -9.53 -60.33
C LEU A 16 -1.12 -8.68 -59.05
N VAL A 17 -1.59 -9.34 -57.97
CA VAL A 17 -0.96 -9.51 -56.64
C VAL A 17 -0.63 -8.28 -55.77
N ILE A 18 -1.02 -8.43 -54.50
CA ILE A 18 -0.57 -7.77 -53.26
C ILE A 18 -1.40 -6.55 -52.83
N PHE A 19 -2.31 -6.84 -51.89
CA PHE A 19 -3.00 -5.91 -51.00
C PHE A 19 -2.04 -4.88 -50.38
N PHE A 20 -2.09 -3.63 -50.85
CA PHE A 20 -1.68 -2.47 -50.08
C PHE A 20 -2.91 -1.71 -49.64
N LEU A 21 -3.35 -1.95 -48.39
CA LEU A 21 -4.23 -1.03 -47.67
C LEU A 21 -3.72 -0.95 -46.23
N SER A 22 -2.65 -0.17 -46.06
CA SER A 22 -2.15 0.27 -44.76
C SER A 22 -3.12 1.29 -44.19
N CYS A 23 -3.89 0.92 -43.15
CA CYS A 23 -4.30 1.89 -42.14
C CYS A 23 -3.29 1.79 -41.00
N ILE A 24 -2.18 2.52 -41.13
CA ILE A 24 -1.29 2.78 -40.00
C ILE A 24 -2.00 3.86 -39.17
N VAL A 25 -2.50 3.49 -38.00
CA VAL A 25 -2.75 4.45 -36.92
C VAL A 25 -1.60 4.28 -35.93
N GLU A 26 -0.61 5.15 -36.05
CA GLU A 26 0.36 5.38 -34.98
C GLU A 26 -0.37 5.94 -33.77
N HIS A 27 -0.27 5.27 -32.62
CA HIS A 27 -0.51 5.94 -31.35
C HIS A 27 0.81 5.97 -30.57
N GLN A 28 1.33 7.18 -30.42
CA GLN A 28 2.42 7.52 -29.52
C GLN A 28 2.08 7.08 -28.09
N TYR A 29 3.09 6.52 -27.46
CA TYR A 29 3.11 6.17 -26.04
C TYR A 29 3.32 7.45 -25.24
N ASP A 30 2.24 8.02 -24.69
CA ASP A 30 2.32 9.06 -23.67
C ASP A 30 2.07 8.45 -22.28
N ALA A 31 3.13 8.41 -21.49
CA ALA A 31 3.09 8.17 -20.06
C ALA A 31 2.70 9.47 -19.34
N ASN A 32 1.40 9.79 -19.30
CA ASN A 32 0.77 10.68 -18.31
C ASN A 32 -0.70 10.94 -18.68
N GLU A 33 -1.60 10.04 -18.29
CA GLU A 33 -2.99 10.43 -18.07
C GLU A 33 -3.43 9.93 -16.70
N ASN A 34 -3.66 10.88 -15.80
CA ASN A 34 -4.46 10.68 -14.60
C ASN A 34 -5.87 10.27 -15.05
N ILE A 35 -6.21 8.99 -14.91
CA ILE A 35 -7.59 8.53 -15.12
C ILE A 35 -8.42 8.96 -13.90
N THR A 36 -8.75 10.24 -13.84
CA THR A 36 -9.83 10.78 -13.02
C THR A 36 -11.02 10.97 -13.94
N ASN A 37 -11.99 10.05 -13.86
CA ASN A 37 -13.41 10.18 -14.19
C ASN A 37 -13.94 8.99 -15.02
N PHE A 38 -14.37 7.95 -14.31
CA PHE A 38 -15.34 6.97 -14.79
C PHE A 38 -16.28 6.63 -13.62
N THR A 39 -17.12 7.60 -13.21
CA THR A 39 -17.85 7.53 -11.94
C THR A 39 -19.25 6.90 -12.00
N ASP A 40 -19.81 6.56 -13.16
CA ASP A 40 -21.28 6.42 -13.22
C ASP A 40 -21.78 5.00 -13.55
N PHE A 41 -21.25 3.95 -12.91
CA PHE A 41 -21.85 2.62 -12.94
C PHE A 41 -21.91 1.95 -11.55
N ASN A 42 -23.03 2.17 -10.87
CA ASN A 42 -23.37 1.53 -9.59
C ASN A 42 -24.34 0.37 -9.83
N PHE A 43 -24.08 -0.79 -9.24
CA PHE A 43 -25.04 -1.90 -9.20
C PHE A 43 -25.49 -2.18 -7.77
N THR A 44 -26.75 -2.59 -7.61
CA THR A 44 -27.37 -2.84 -6.31
C THR A 44 -27.25 -4.32 -5.99
N VAL A 45 -26.51 -4.69 -4.96
CA VAL A 45 -26.42 -6.08 -4.50
C VAL A 45 -27.24 -6.26 -3.24
N ASN A 46 -28.18 -7.20 -3.25
CA ASN A 46 -28.92 -7.63 -2.07
C ASN A 46 -28.17 -8.81 -1.44
N THR A 47 -27.78 -8.71 -0.17
CA THR A 47 -27.20 -9.83 0.58
C THR A 47 -28.09 -10.16 1.77
N THR A 48 -28.44 -11.44 1.91
CA THR A 48 -29.25 -11.95 3.02
C THR A 48 -28.31 -12.71 3.95
N THR A 49 -28.08 -12.19 5.15
CA THR A 49 -27.30 -12.89 6.18
C THR A 49 -28.27 -13.52 7.18
N SER A 50 -28.26 -14.83 7.30
CA SER A 50 -29.02 -15.58 8.31
C SER A 50 -28.10 -15.95 9.46
N THR A 51 -28.26 -15.30 10.61
CA THR A 51 -27.64 -15.73 11.87
C THR A 51 -28.56 -16.71 12.57
N ILE A 52 -28.07 -17.93 12.82
CA ILE A 52 -28.81 -18.94 13.60
C ILE A 52 -28.60 -18.61 15.08
N PHE A 53 -29.49 -17.76 15.61
CA PHE A 53 -29.76 -17.64 17.05
C PHE A 53 -31.27 -17.62 17.25
N GLU A 54 -31.73 -18.33 18.26
CA GLU A 54 -33.09 -18.81 18.51
C GLU A 54 -34.07 -17.72 18.98
N TYR A 55 -34.13 -16.59 18.27
CA TYR A 55 -35.16 -15.57 18.50
C TYR A 55 -35.54 -14.87 17.18
N LYS A 56 -36.85 -14.92 16.86
CA LYS A 56 -37.59 -14.30 15.74
C LYS A 56 -36.72 -13.70 14.61
N PRO A 57 -36.69 -14.30 13.39
CA PRO A 57 -35.85 -13.81 12.30
C PRO A 57 -36.25 -12.39 11.89
N ILE A 58 -35.37 -11.43 12.15
CA ILE A 58 -35.44 -10.09 11.57
C ILE A 58 -34.67 -10.17 10.26
N THR A 59 -35.39 -10.22 9.14
CA THR A 59 -34.82 -10.08 7.80
C THR A 59 -34.46 -8.62 7.56
N THR A 60 -33.24 -8.24 7.90
CA THR A 60 -32.69 -6.92 7.55
C THR A 60 -32.10 -6.99 6.14
N THR A 61 -32.84 -6.50 5.15
CA THR A 61 -32.35 -6.35 3.77
C THR A 61 -31.52 -5.08 3.66
N THR A 62 -30.20 -5.19 3.73
CA THR A 62 -29.31 -4.06 3.45
C THR A 62 -29.02 -3.97 1.95
N LYS A 63 -29.50 -2.89 1.30
CA LYS A 63 -29.09 -2.52 -0.07
C LYS A 63 -27.73 -1.84 0.01
N THR A 64 -26.68 -2.52 -0.46
CA THR A 64 -25.35 -1.93 -0.58
C THR A 64 -25.09 -1.66 -2.06
N THR A 65 -24.97 -0.39 -2.42
CA THR A 65 -24.47 0.04 -3.73
C THR A 65 -22.96 -0.14 -3.75
N ILE A 66 -22.49 -1.15 -4.48
CA ILE A 66 -21.07 -1.42 -4.68
C ILE A 66 -20.72 -0.91 -6.07
N SER A 67 -19.74 0.00 -6.17
CA SER A 67 -19.25 0.50 -7.46
C SER A 67 -18.77 -0.68 -8.32
N TYR A 68 -19.20 -0.76 -9.59
CA TYR A 68 -18.84 -1.86 -10.50
C TYR A 68 -17.33 -2.12 -10.53
N PHE A 69 -16.53 -1.06 -10.49
CA PHE A 69 -15.07 -1.09 -10.49
C PHE A 69 -14.42 -1.68 -9.23
N SER A 70 -15.19 -1.83 -8.15
CA SER A 70 -14.70 -2.49 -6.92
C SER A 70 -14.94 -4.01 -6.93
N SER A 71 -15.63 -4.55 -7.93
CA SER A 71 -15.81 -5.99 -8.08
C SER A 71 -14.59 -6.65 -8.70
N ILE A 72 -14.11 -7.73 -8.09
CA ILE A 72 -13.00 -8.52 -8.66
C ILE A 72 -13.32 -9.16 -10.03
N LYS A 73 -14.61 -9.24 -10.40
CA LYS A 73 -15.05 -9.81 -11.70
C LYS A 73 -14.64 -8.93 -12.87
N VAL A 74 -14.52 -7.62 -12.68
CA VAL A 74 -14.10 -6.68 -13.74
C VAL A 74 -12.69 -7.02 -14.25
N CYS A 75 -11.85 -7.60 -13.39
CA CYS A 75 -10.50 -8.00 -13.77
C CYS A 75 -10.44 -9.24 -14.66
N ASP A 76 -11.54 -9.98 -14.82
CA ASP A 76 -11.60 -11.14 -15.71
C ASP A 76 -11.69 -10.73 -17.19
N GLU A 77 -12.08 -9.48 -17.48
CA GLU A 77 -12.16 -8.91 -18.84
C GLU A 77 -10.79 -8.45 -19.37
N ALA A 78 -9.74 -8.48 -18.54
CA ALA A 78 -8.42 -8.01 -18.92
C ALA A 78 -7.77 -8.94 -19.96
N GLU A 79 -7.40 -8.36 -21.10
CA GLU A 79 -6.78 -9.04 -22.25
C GLU A 79 -5.46 -9.74 -21.91
N TYR A 80 -4.65 -9.13 -21.02
CA TYR A 80 -3.33 -9.63 -20.66
C TYR A 80 -3.24 -10.02 -19.17
N PRO A 81 -2.51 -11.10 -18.82
CA PRO A 81 -2.32 -11.50 -17.42
C PRO A 81 -1.75 -10.40 -16.52
N SER A 82 -0.84 -9.58 -17.02
CA SER A 82 -0.27 -8.45 -16.28
C SER A 82 -1.31 -7.36 -16.00
N LYS A 83 -2.18 -7.03 -16.97
CA LYS A 83 -3.29 -6.09 -16.77
C LYS A 83 -4.29 -6.63 -15.73
N LYS A 84 -4.54 -7.94 -15.76
CA LYS A 84 -5.39 -8.61 -14.75
C LYS A 84 -4.81 -8.49 -13.34
N ASP A 85 -3.51 -8.72 -13.19
CA ASP A 85 -2.82 -8.60 -11.90
C ASP A 85 -2.83 -7.16 -11.35
N ILE A 86 -2.62 -6.17 -12.22
CA ILE A 86 -2.71 -4.75 -11.86
C ILE A 86 -4.13 -4.38 -11.43
N CYS A 87 -5.15 -4.83 -12.18
CA CYS A 87 -6.55 -4.63 -11.82
C CYS A 87 -6.87 -5.24 -10.45
N LEU A 88 -6.43 -6.49 -10.21
CA LEU A 88 -6.65 -7.16 -8.92
C LEU A 88 -6.00 -6.39 -7.77
N LYS A 89 -4.79 -5.84 -7.95
CA LYS A 89 -4.14 -4.96 -6.96
C LYS A 89 -4.99 -3.72 -6.68
N GLN A 90 -5.49 -3.04 -7.71
CA GLN A 90 -6.32 -1.84 -7.56
C GLN A 90 -7.62 -2.14 -6.82
N VAL A 91 -8.32 -3.22 -7.20
CA VAL A 91 -9.54 -3.69 -6.50
C VAL A 91 -9.23 -4.04 -5.04
N ALA A 92 -8.08 -4.67 -4.77
CA ALA A 92 -7.66 -4.98 -3.42
C ALA A 92 -7.48 -3.71 -2.58
N ILE A 93 -6.85 -2.67 -3.14
CA ILE A 93 -6.61 -1.37 -2.50
C ILE A 93 -7.93 -0.64 -2.24
N LEU A 94 -8.77 -0.51 -3.26
CA LEU A 94 -10.07 0.18 -3.16
C LEU A 94 -10.95 -0.43 -2.07
N ASN A 95 -10.96 -1.76 -1.97
CA ASN A 95 -11.75 -2.48 -0.96
C ASN A 95 -11.01 -2.69 0.36
N LYS A 96 -9.76 -2.25 0.48
CA LYS A 96 -8.88 -2.53 1.62
C LYS A 96 -8.89 -4.03 2.00
N ASN A 97 -8.88 -4.91 1.00
CA ASN A 97 -9.00 -6.36 1.16
C ASN A 97 -7.72 -7.09 0.71
N PRO A 98 -6.79 -7.41 1.65
CA PRO A 98 -5.52 -8.06 1.33
C PRO A 98 -5.65 -9.51 0.84
N ASN A 99 -6.84 -10.12 0.94
CA ASN A 99 -7.05 -11.49 0.43
C ASN A 99 -7.07 -11.52 -1.10
N VAL A 100 -7.46 -10.42 -1.74
CA VAL A 100 -7.46 -10.31 -3.21
C VAL A 100 -6.04 -10.43 -3.79
N CYS A 101 -5.01 -9.95 -3.09
CA CYS A 101 -3.62 -10.11 -3.52
C CYS A 101 -3.21 -11.59 -3.70
N GLY A 102 -3.88 -12.53 -3.01
CA GLY A 102 -3.63 -13.96 -3.18
C GLY A 102 -3.90 -14.48 -4.59
N ARG A 103 -4.78 -13.79 -5.34
CA ARG A 103 -5.20 -14.15 -6.71
C ARG A 103 -4.22 -13.67 -7.79
N ILE A 104 -3.32 -12.75 -7.45
CA ILE A 104 -2.30 -12.20 -8.36
C ILE A 104 -1.26 -13.28 -8.69
N LYS A 105 -0.90 -13.41 -9.97
CA LYS A 105 0.05 -14.42 -10.45
C LYS A 105 1.49 -13.92 -10.50
N GLY A 106 1.70 -12.67 -10.93
CA GLY A 106 3.01 -12.04 -10.95
C GLY A 106 3.54 -11.78 -9.54
N ASP A 107 4.61 -12.45 -9.15
CA ASP A 107 5.16 -12.39 -7.78
C ASP A 107 5.52 -10.97 -7.33
N ASN A 108 6.09 -10.15 -8.23
CA ASN A 108 6.42 -8.76 -7.91
C ASN A 108 5.17 -7.93 -7.61
N ILE A 109 4.14 -8.02 -8.46
CA ILE A 109 2.87 -7.31 -8.28
C ILE A 109 2.15 -7.82 -7.02
N LYS A 110 2.22 -9.12 -6.75
CA LYS A 110 1.62 -9.74 -5.57
C LYS A 110 2.25 -9.23 -4.29
N ILE A 111 3.58 -9.21 -4.20
CA ILE A 111 4.30 -8.73 -3.03
C ILE A 111 4.01 -7.24 -2.81
N ASP A 112 4.05 -6.45 -3.88
CA ASP A 112 3.72 -5.03 -3.85
C ASP A 112 2.27 -4.76 -3.40
N CYS A 113 1.30 -5.55 -3.87
CA CYS A 113 -0.08 -5.53 -3.37
C CYS A 113 -0.15 -5.81 -1.87
N ILE A 114 0.55 -6.87 -1.40
CA ILE A 114 0.57 -7.26 0.01
C ILE A 114 1.18 -6.15 0.87
N MET A 115 2.35 -5.61 0.48
CA MET A 115 3.02 -4.54 1.22
C MET A 115 2.18 -3.27 1.28
N THR A 116 1.60 -2.86 0.15
CA THR A 116 0.73 -1.68 0.08
C THR A 116 -0.46 -1.82 1.03
N LEU A 117 -1.15 -2.97 0.99
CA LEU A 117 -2.31 -3.18 1.83
C LEU A 117 -1.97 -3.39 3.31
N ALA A 118 -0.83 -4.01 3.63
CA ALA A 118 -0.38 -4.13 5.00
C ALA A 118 -0.23 -2.75 5.66
N ILE A 119 0.27 -1.76 4.92
CA ILE A 119 0.37 -0.37 5.35
C ILE A 119 -1.02 0.27 5.45
N ILE A 120 -1.84 0.19 4.40
CA ILE A 120 -3.17 0.83 4.36
C ILE A 120 -4.07 0.35 5.50
N VAL A 121 -4.02 -0.94 5.84
CA VAL A 121 -4.83 -1.51 6.93
C VAL A 121 -4.10 -1.52 8.28
N GLY A 122 -2.80 -1.17 8.30
CA GLY A 122 -1.97 -1.21 9.50
C GLY A 122 -1.84 -2.59 10.16
N ASP A 123 -2.00 -3.67 9.41
CA ASP A 123 -2.00 -5.04 9.94
C ASP A 123 -0.77 -5.82 9.47
N LYS A 124 0.18 -6.03 10.40
CA LYS A 124 1.39 -6.82 10.13
C LYS A 124 1.10 -8.25 9.67
N ARG A 125 -0.05 -8.84 10.03
CA ARG A 125 -0.39 -10.22 9.63
C ARG A 125 -0.54 -10.36 8.12
N VAL A 126 -0.78 -9.26 7.41
CA VAL A 126 -0.77 -9.23 5.94
C VAL A 126 0.63 -9.55 5.40
N CYS A 127 1.69 -9.07 6.04
CA CYS A 127 3.07 -9.35 5.68
C CYS A 127 3.46 -10.83 5.83
N ASP A 128 2.78 -11.58 6.71
CA ASP A 128 3.06 -13.02 6.94
C ASP A 128 2.84 -13.86 5.67
N LYS A 129 2.09 -13.32 4.70
CA LYS A 129 1.87 -13.92 3.37
C LYS A 129 3.11 -13.86 2.46
N ILE A 130 4.16 -13.12 2.84
CA ILE A 130 5.42 -13.00 2.10
C ILE A 130 6.40 -14.09 2.59
N LYS A 131 6.73 -15.03 1.68
CA LYS A 131 7.65 -16.13 1.99
C LYS A 131 9.09 -15.66 2.20
N ASP A 132 9.56 -14.79 1.31
CA ASP A 132 10.91 -14.22 1.38
C ASP A 132 11.08 -13.40 2.67
N ARG A 133 12.02 -13.82 3.52
CA ARG A 133 12.24 -13.20 4.84
C ARG A 133 12.64 -11.73 4.73
N LYS A 134 13.51 -11.37 3.78
CA LYS A 134 14.00 -9.99 3.63
C LYS A 134 12.86 -9.05 3.21
N LYS A 135 12.03 -9.49 2.26
CA LYS A 135 10.84 -8.75 1.81
C LYS A 135 9.77 -8.68 2.92
N ARG A 136 9.61 -9.75 3.71
CA ARG A 136 8.69 -9.76 4.85
C ARG A 136 9.14 -8.81 5.96
N ASP A 137 10.42 -8.81 6.31
CA ASP A 137 10.99 -7.88 7.29
C ASP A 137 10.84 -6.43 6.78
N SER A 138 11.09 -6.18 5.49
CA SER A 138 10.81 -4.87 4.88
C SER A 138 9.34 -4.47 4.97
N CYS A 139 8.41 -5.41 4.81
CA CYS A 139 6.98 -5.17 5.01
C CYS A 139 6.66 -4.79 6.46
N TYR A 140 7.16 -5.53 7.46
CA TYR A 140 6.96 -5.19 8.87
C TYR A 140 7.51 -3.80 9.21
N PHE A 141 8.71 -3.46 8.72
CA PHE A 141 9.30 -2.15 8.90
C PHE A 141 8.41 -1.03 8.35
N ASN A 142 7.87 -1.22 7.15
CA ASN A 142 6.97 -0.24 6.53
C ASN A 142 5.63 -0.13 7.27
N VAL A 143 5.05 -1.24 7.75
CA VAL A 143 3.83 -1.18 8.59
C VAL A 143 4.12 -0.39 9.87
N ALA A 144 5.22 -0.69 10.55
CA ALA A 144 5.59 0.00 11.78
C ALA A 144 5.73 1.51 11.59
N THR A 145 6.50 1.94 10.58
CA THR A 145 6.83 3.36 10.36
C THR A 145 5.71 4.12 9.64
N LYS A 146 5.14 3.57 8.57
CA LYS A 146 4.12 4.26 7.75
C LYS A 146 2.71 4.20 8.34
N SER A 147 2.44 3.21 9.18
CA SER A 147 1.15 3.10 9.89
C SER A 147 1.27 3.47 11.37
N GLN A 148 2.44 3.95 11.81
CA GLN A 148 2.73 4.33 13.20
C GLN A 148 2.42 3.21 14.21
N ARG A 149 2.75 1.97 13.85
CA ARG A 149 2.48 0.77 14.63
C ARG A 149 3.73 0.29 15.35
N GLU A 150 3.99 0.88 16.50
CA GLU A 150 5.18 0.58 17.32
C GLU A 150 5.31 -0.90 17.69
N ASP A 151 4.18 -1.57 17.97
CA ASP A 151 4.14 -3.00 18.32
C ASP A 151 4.67 -3.92 17.21
N VAL A 152 4.83 -3.42 15.98
CA VAL A 152 5.27 -4.18 14.82
C VAL A 152 6.78 -4.26 14.74
N CYS A 153 7.53 -3.27 15.25
CA CYS A 153 9.00 -3.30 15.21
C CYS A 153 9.56 -4.58 15.84
N LYS A 154 8.93 -5.12 16.89
CA LYS A 154 9.33 -6.38 17.54
C LYS A 154 9.30 -7.62 16.63
N ALA A 155 8.59 -7.57 15.49
CA ALA A 155 8.54 -8.66 14.52
C ALA A 155 9.82 -8.77 13.67
N LEU A 156 10.65 -7.73 13.63
CA LEU A 156 11.93 -7.75 12.92
C LEU A 156 12.93 -8.62 13.69
N GLY A 157 13.56 -9.56 12.98
CA GLY A 157 14.40 -10.58 13.60
C GLY A 157 15.78 -10.11 14.05
N LYS A 158 16.37 -9.12 13.36
CA LYS A 158 17.69 -8.58 13.73
C LYS A 158 17.53 -7.41 14.67
N ILE A 159 18.41 -7.33 15.68
CA ILE A 159 18.41 -6.23 16.65
C ILE A 159 18.61 -4.89 15.95
N GLN A 160 19.52 -4.84 14.96
CA GLN A 160 19.81 -3.63 14.18
C GLN A 160 18.56 -3.12 13.43
N ASP A 161 17.82 -4.02 12.78
CA ASP A 161 16.60 -3.65 12.05
C ASP A 161 15.49 -3.20 13.01
N ARG A 162 15.39 -3.85 14.18
CA ARG A 162 14.47 -3.46 15.27
C ARG A 162 14.78 -2.07 15.81
N ASP A 163 16.04 -1.81 16.10
CA ASP A 163 16.51 -0.55 16.66
C ASP A 163 16.31 0.59 15.66
N GLU A 164 16.61 0.37 14.38
CA GLU A 164 16.31 1.31 13.29
C GLU A 164 14.81 1.58 13.15
N CYS A 165 13.97 0.55 13.30
CA CYS A 165 12.53 0.70 13.27
C CYS A 165 12.02 1.61 14.39
N TYR A 166 12.43 1.36 15.64
CA TYR A 166 12.07 2.21 16.77
C TYR A 166 12.62 3.63 16.63
N TYR A 167 13.85 3.78 16.17
CA TYR A 167 14.48 5.08 15.93
C TYR A 167 13.71 5.91 14.90
N ARG A 168 13.39 5.35 13.73
CA ARG A 168 12.59 6.07 12.72
C ARG A 168 11.20 6.40 13.22
N LEU A 169 10.54 5.46 13.88
CA LEU A 169 9.20 5.68 14.40
C LEU A 169 9.19 6.81 15.44
N ALA A 170 10.14 6.79 16.39
CA ALA A 170 10.30 7.84 17.40
C ALA A 170 10.43 9.22 16.73
N LYS A 171 11.22 9.32 15.66
CA LYS A 171 11.42 10.57 14.91
C LYS A 171 10.17 11.00 14.13
N ASP A 172 9.52 10.07 13.44
CA ASP A 172 8.36 10.34 12.60
C ASP A 172 7.16 10.85 13.43
N ILE A 173 6.97 10.31 14.64
CA ILE A 173 5.86 10.71 15.53
C ILE A 173 6.30 11.64 16.67
N LYS A 174 7.61 11.91 16.79
CA LYS A 174 8.23 12.80 17.79
C LYS A 174 8.01 12.35 19.24
N GLU A 175 8.02 11.04 19.48
CA GLU A 175 7.79 10.43 20.79
C GLU A 175 9.09 9.83 21.37
N GLY A 176 9.67 10.50 22.36
CA GLY A 176 10.94 10.10 22.98
C GLY A 176 10.88 8.78 23.77
N ASN A 177 9.73 8.41 24.33
CA ASN A 177 9.54 7.14 25.04
C ASN A 177 9.81 5.91 24.16
N ILE A 178 9.69 6.02 22.85
CA ILE A 178 10.02 4.95 21.91
C ILE A 178 11.53 4.68 21.88
N CYS A 179 12.37 5.70 22.05
CA CYS A 179 13.82 5.56 22.07
C CYS A 179 14.27 4.52 23.11
N GLY A 180 13.61 4.45 24.28
CA GLY A 180 13.92 3.46 25.32
C GLY A 180 13.79 1.98 24.89
N LYS A 181 13.12 1.69 23.77
CA LYS A 181 13.00 0.33 23.20
C LYS A 181 14.23 -0.10 22.39
N ILE A 182 15.05 0.87 21.96
CA ILE A 182 16.31 0.63 21.26
C ILE A 182 17.30 -0.08 22.22
N ARG A 183 17.93 -1.14 21.74
CA ARG A 183 18.89 -1.94 22.54
C ARG A 183 20.32 -1.45 22.39
N THR A 184 20.67 -0.95 21.21
CA THR A 184 21.99 -0.39 20.93
C THR A 184 22.14 0.96 21.65
N SER A 185 22.94 0.99 22.73
CA SER A 185 23.05 2.15 23.64
C SER A 185 23.34 3.47 22.92
N ILE A 186 24.31 3.47 21.99
CA ILE A 186 24.66 4.68 21.24
C ILE A 186 23.50 5.18 20.37
N MET A 187 22.76 4.27 19.74
CA MET A 187 21.62 4.60 18.89
C MET A 187 20.43 5.10 19.72
N ARG A 188 20.23 4.53 20.91
CA ARG A 188 19.20 4.99 21.87
C ARG A 188 19.50 6.40 22.34
N ASP A 189 20.74 6.67 22.73
CA ASP A 189 21.16 7.97 23.24
C ASP A 189 21.08 9.05 22.15
N ASN A 190 21.49 8.72 20.91
CA ASN A 190 21.29 9.58 19.74
C ASN A 190 19.81 9.80 19.41
N CYS A 191 18.96 8.78 19.59
CA CYS A 191 17.50 8.93 19.44
C CYS A 191 16.96 9.99 20.37
N TYR A 192 17.26 9.89 21.67
CA TYR A 192 16.81 10.88 22.66
C TYR A 192 17.30 12.28 22.32
N PHE A 193 18.58 12.44 21.96
CA PHE A 193 19.12 13.73 21.56
C PHE A 193 18.38 14.31 20.33
N GLU A 194 18.19 13.51 19.28
CA GLU A 194 17.47 13.93 18.09
C GLU A 194 16.02 14.33 18.39
N ILE A 195 15.32 13.60 19.24
CA ILE A 195 13.96 13.99 19.66
C ILE A 195 14.00 15.30 20.45
N ALA A 196 14.95 15.45 21.38
CA ALA A 196 15.12 16.68 22.17
C ALA A 196 15.29 17.91 21.26
N ARG A 197 16.06 17.77 20.16
CA ARG A 197 16.24 18.81 19.14
C ARG A 197 14.97 19.08 18.35
N ILE A 198 14.29 18.03 17.86
CA ILE A 198 13.09 18.15 17.02
C ILE A 198 11.95 18.86 17.78
N ILE A 199 11.75 18.55 19.06
CA ILE A 199 10.66 19.13 19.85
C ILE A 199 11.10 20.32 20.71
N LYS A 200 12.40 20.67 20.68
CA LYS A 200 13.01 21.73 21.49
C LYS A 200 12.69 21.57 22.98
N ASN A 201 13.00 20.39 23.53
CA ASN A 201 12.82 20.07 24.94
C ASN A 201 14.11 19.49 25.52
N GLY A 202 14.86 20.31 26.25
CA GLY A 202 16.11 19.93 26.90
C GLY A 202 15.94 18.91 28.03
N ASN A 203 14.73 18.74 28.58
CA ASN A 203 14.49 17.74 29.63
C ASN A 203 14.68 16.31 29.12
N ILE A 204 14.58 16.07 27.80
CA ILE A 204 14.87 14.74 27.23
C ILE A 204 16.35 14.37 27.37
N CYS A 205 17.26 15.35 27.49
CA CYS A 205 18.68 15.07 27.68
C CYS A 205 18.96 14.25 28.97
N TYR A 206 18.06 14.26 29.96
CA TYR A 206 18.19 13.43 31.17
C TYR A 206 18.08 11.92 30.88
N GLU A 207 17.40 11.52 29.80
CA GLU A 207 17.26 10.12 29.39
C GLU A 207 18.53 9.57 28.71
N ILE A 208 19.49 10.44 28.35
CA ILE A 208 20.74 10.06 27.69
C ILE A 208 21.72 9.52 28.72
N MET A 209 22.18 8.27 28.52
CA MET A 209 23.11 7.62 29.45
C MET A 209 24.56 8.05 29.23
N SER A 210 24.98 8.17 27.97
CA SER A 210 26.33 8.63 27.60
C SER A 210 26.56 10.05 28.10
N THR A 211 27.59 10.25 28.92
CA THR A 211 27.95 11.55 29.49
C THR A 211 28.26 12.59 28.41
N ASP A 212 28.95 12.16 27.35
CA ASP A 212 29.43 13.07 26.30
C ASP A 212 28.25 13.62 25.49
N ILE A 213 27.42 12.72 24.93
CA ILE A 213 26.19 13.05 24.20
C ILE A 213 25.23 13.85 25.07
N ARG A 214 25.07 13.49 26.34
CA ARG A 214 24.20 14.23 27.26
C ARG A 214 24.68 15.66 27.48
N SER A 215 25.99 15.84 27.67
CA SER A 215 26.58 17.17 27.86
C SER A 215 26.42 18.03 26.62
N GLU A 216 26.63 17.45 25.43
CA GLU A 216 26.38 18.11 24.15
C GLU A 216 24.90 18.50 23.99
N CYS A 217 23.99 17.59 24.34
CA CYS A 217 22.54 17.84 24.32
C CYS A 217 22.15 19.05 25.18
N PHE A 218 22.64 19.13 26.42
CA PHE A 218 22.38 20.28 27.30
C PHE A 218 23.01 21.58 26.80
N LEU A 219 24.19 21.50 26.17
CA LEU A 219 24.84 22.67 25.59
C LEU A 219 24.03 23.26 24.43
N GLU A 220 23.54 22.42 23.52
CA GLU A 220 22.72 22.84 22.38
C GLU A 220 21.34 23.34 22.84
N LEU A 221 20.74 22.69 23.85
CA LEU A 221 19.38 22.96 24.32
C LEU A 221 19.31 23.78 25.62
N LYS A 222 20.37 24.52 25.96
CA LYS A 222 20.46 25.29 27.22
C LYS A 222 19.29 26.24 27.49
N ASN A 223 18.70 26.81 26.44
CA ASN A 223 17.55 27.73 26.53
C ASN A 223 16.18 27.03 26.48
N TYR A 224 16.17 25.69 26.44
CA TYR A 224 14.98 24.85 26.30
C TYR A 224 14.85 23.85 27.44
N THR A 225 15.55 24.09 28.56
CA THR A 225 15.38 23.38 29.83
C THR A 225 14.44 24.19 30.71
N LEU A 226 13.56 23.51 31.44
CA LEU A 226 12.65 24.14 32.42
C LEU A 226 13.29 24.12 33.81
#